data_AF-A0A0T1WPE9-F1
#
_entry.id   AF-A0A0T1WPE9-F1
#
_cell.length_a   1.000
_cell.length_b   1.000
_cell.length_c   1.000
_cell.angle_alpha   90.00
_cell.angle_beta   90.00
_cell.angle_gamma   90.00
#
_symmetry.space_group_name_H-M   'P 1'
#
loop_
_entity.id
_entity.type
_entity.pdbx_description
1 polymer ?
#
loop_
_entity_poly.entity_id
_entity_poly.type
_entity_poly.pdbx_seq_one_letter_code
_entity_poly.pdbx_strand_id
1 'polypeptide(L)' 'METVEIGNRGDFALWTIERAQEIVTREGAAFAIAARDMDEGKLAETAAALGKAISNAMIEVFDGLMVD' A
#
# COMPACT_ATOMS: atom_id res chain seq x y z
N MET A 1 7.55 -6.96 9.62
CA MET A 1 6.11 -6.79 9.82
C MET A 1 5.66 -7.99 10.60
N GLU A 2 5.10 -7.80 11.80
CA GLU A 2 4.43 -8.90 12.49
C GLU A 2 3.26 -9.35 11.61
N THR A 3 3.07 -10.66 11.49
CA THR A 3 1.93 -11.22 10.78
C THR A 3 0.68 -10.90 11.60
N VAL A 4 -0.19 -10.04 11.07
CA VAL A 4 -1.48 -9.73 11.70
C VAL A 4 -2.46 -10.82 11.33
N GLU A 5 -2.94 -11.57 12.31
CA GLU A 5 -4.01 -12.54 12.12
C GLU A 5 -5.34 -11.78 11.94
N ILE A 6 -5.97 -11.91 10.77
CA ILE A 6 -7.27 -11.30 10.48
C ILE A 6 -8.36 -12.30 10.91
N GLY A 7 -8.77 -12.23 12.17
CA GLY A 7 -9.76 -13.17 12.74
C GLY A 7 -11.22 -12.80 12.44
N ASN A 8 -11.49 -11.54 12.07
CA ASN A 8 -12.83 -11.07 11.76
C ASN A 8 -12.84 -9.83 10.84
N ARG A 9 -14.05 -9.38 10.43
CA ARG A 9 -14.25 -8.20 9.55
C ARG A 9 -13.75 -6.88 10.16
N GLY A 10 -13.82 -6.74 11.49
CA GLY A 10 -13.30 -5.56 12.20
C GLY A 10 -11.77 -5.51 12.17
N ASP A 11 -11.12 -6.64 12.43
CA ASP A 11 -9.66 -6.78 12.35
C ASP A 11 -9.17 -6.49 10.93
N PHE A 12 -9.89 -6.99 9.93
CA PHE A 12 -9.62 -6.70 8.53
C PHE A 12 -9.71 -5.21 8.21
N ALA A 13 -10.73 -4.53 8.73
CA ALA A 13 -10.92 -3.10 8.51
C ALA A 13 -9.77 -2.28 9.14
N LEU A 14 -9.34 -2.64 10.36
CA LEU A 14 -8.21 -2.00 11.02
C LEU A 14 -6.90 -2.22 10.25
N TRP A 15 -6.61 -3.47 9.90
CA TRP A 15 -5.46 -3.80 9.08
C TRP A 15 -5.46 -3.03 7.75
N THR A 16 -6.61 -2.93 7.08
CA THR A 16 -6.73 -2.21 5.81
C THR A 16 -6.41 -0.72 5.97
N ILE A 17 -6.85 -0.10 7.08
CA ILE A 17 -6.55 1.30 7.39
C ILE A 17 -5.05 1.49 7.62
N GLU A 18 -4.44 0.66 8.46
CA GLU A 18 -3.00 0.72 8.75
C GLU A 18 -2.17 0.50 7.48
N ARG A 19 -2.55 -0.47 6.67
CA ARG A 19 -1.89 -0.78 5.39
C ARG A 19 -2.01 0.36 4.40
N ALA A 20 -3.19 0.95 4.27
CA ALA A 20 -3.40 2.11 3.40
C ALA A 20 -2.60 3.32 3.88
N GLN A 21 -2.54 3.57 5.19
CA GLN A 21 -1.72 4.65 5.77
C GLN A 21 -0.24 4.45 5.47
N GLU A 22 0.29 3.25 5.66
CA GLU A 22 1.70 2.93 5.33
C GLU A 22 2.02 3.26 3.86
N ILE A 23 1.17 2.80 2.93
CA ILE A 23 1.35 3.01 1.49
C ILE A 23 1.31 4.51 1.15
N VAL A 24 0.34 5.25 1.68
CA VAL A 24 0.20 6.69 1.44
C VAL A 24 1.39 7.47 2.03
N THR A 25 1.78 7.15 3.27
CA THR A 25 2.90 7.83 3.93
C THR A 25 4.23 7.57 3.24
N ARG A 26 4.46 6.35 2.73
CA ARG A 26 5.74 6.01 2.11
C ARG A 26 5.77 6.36 0.62
N GLU A 27 4.92 5.70 -0.16
CA GLU A 27 4.93 5.81 -1.62
C GLU A 27 4.20 7.06 -2.10
N GLY A 28 3.08 7.40 -1.46
CA GLY A 28 2.31 8.61 -1.79
C GLY A 28 3.09 9.90 -1.51
N ALA A 29 3.80 9.97 -0.39
CA ALA A 29 4.66 11.12 -0.07
C ALA A 29 5.83 11.26 -1.06
N ALA A 30 6.48 10.15 -1.43
CA ALA A 30 7.54 10.15 -2.43
C ALA A 30 7.04 10.65 -3.79
N PHE A 31 5.86 10.18 -4.22
CA PHE A 31 5.21 10.65 -5.44
C PHE A 31 4.85 12.14 -5.38
N ALA A 32 4.30 12.61 -4.25
CA ALA A 32 3.96 14.02 -4.07
C ALA A 32 5.20 14.93 -4.12
N ILE A 33 6.34 14.49 -3.56
CA ILE A 33 7.61 15.23 -3.63
C ILE A 33 8.11 15.29 -5.08
N ALA A 34 8.11 14.16 -5.80
CA ALA A 34 8.52 14.13 -7.21
C ALA A 34 7.65 15.05 -8.09
N ALA A 35 6.33 15.06 -7.85
CA ALA A 35 5.39 15.94 -8.53
C ALA A 35 5.66 17.42 -8.22
N ARG A 36 5.88 17.76 -6.95
CA ARG A 36 6.21 19.12 -6.51
C ARG A 36 7.49 19.63 -7.16
N ASP A 37 8.51 18.78 -7.24
CA ASP A 37 9.82 19.13 -7.76
C ASP A 37 9.88 19.08 -9.31
N MET A 38 8.78 18.70 -9.98
CA MET A 38 8.66 18.52 -11.43
C MET A 38 9.73 17.58 -12.02
N ASP A 39 10.16 16.59 -11.25
CA ASP A 39 11.14 15.57 -11.66
C ASP A 39 10.40 14.44 -12.38
N GLU A 40 10.25 14.53 -13.71
CA GLU A 40 9.51 13.55 -14.51
C GLU A 40 10.03 12.12 -14.37
N GLY A 41 11.35 11.95 -14.22
CA GLY A 41 11.96 10.64 -14.03
C GLY A 41 11.53 10.00 -12.72
N LYS A 42 11.66 10.74 -11.62
CA LYS A 42 11.19 10.27 -10.31
C LYS A 42 9.67 10.17 -10.24
N LEU A 43 8.94 11.02 -10.95
CA LEU A 43 7.49 10.99 -10.98
C LEU A 43 6.99 9.65 -11.53
N ALA A 44 7.58 9.18 -12.63
CA ALA A 44 7.26 7.88 -13.21
C ALA A 44 7.66 6.72 -12.27
N GLU A 45 8.85 6.78 -11.67
CA GLU A 45 9.35 5.74 -10.75
C GLU A 45 8.45 5.61 -9.51
N THR A 46 8.17 6.74 -8.85
CA THR A 46 7.35 6.78 -7.63
C THR A 46 5.88 6.46 -7.91
N ALA A 47 5.34 6.81 -9.08
CA ALA A 47 4.01 6.38 -9.52
C ALA A 47 3.94 4.85 -9.67
N ALA A 48 4.95 4.24 -10.30
CA ALA A 48 5.01 2.79 -10.46
C ALA A 48 5.16 2.08 -9.10
N ALA A 49 5.98 2.62 -8.19
CA ALA A 49 6.14 2.11 -6.83
C ALA A 49 4.83 2.16 -6.03
N LEU A 50 4.11 3.28 -6.06
CA LEU A 50 2.81 3.45 -5.43
C LEU A 50 1.79 2.45 -5.99
N GLY A 51 1.66 2.35 -7.31
CA GLY A 51 0.75 1.40 -7.96
C GLY A 51 1.06 -0.04 -7.57
N LYS A 52 2.33 -0.43 -7.57
CA LYS A 52 2.77 -1.76 -7.14
C LYS A 52 2.45 -2.03 -5.68
N ALA A 53 2.65 -1.06 -4.78
CA ALA A 53 2.34 -1.22 -3.36
C ALA A 53 0.84 -1.45 -3.13
N ILE A 54 -0.02 -0.71 -3.84
CA ILE A 54 -1.48 -0.91 -3.81
C ILE A 54 -1.83 -2.31 -4.32
N SER A 55 -1.31 -2.72 -5.48
CA SER A 55 -1.59 -4.06 -6.04
C SER A 55 -1.14 -5.18 -5.11
N ASN A 56 0.04 -5.05 -4.51
CA ASN A 56 0.55 -6.02 -3.55
C ASN A 56 -0.35 -6.13 -2.31
N ALA A 57 -0.84 -5.01 -1.77
CA ALA A 57 -1.76 -5.04 -0.64
C ALA A 57 -3.09 -5.72 -1.00
N MET A 58 -3.60 -5.51 -2.22
CA MET A 58 -4.82 -6.21 -2.68
C MET A 58 -4.60 -7.71 -2.84
N ILE A 59 -3.42 -8.13 -3.32
CA ILE A 59 -3.05 -9.56 -3.42
C ILE A 59 -2.90 -10.16 -2.03
N GLU A 60 -2.31 -9.44 -1.07
CA GLU A 60 -2.19 -9.87 0.33
C GLU A 60 -3.55 -10.17 0.96
N VAL A 61 -4.56 -9.33 0.67
CA VAL A 61 -5.95 -9.60 1.06
C VAL A 61 -6.50 -10.85 0.38
N PHE A 62 -6.31 -10.95 -0.94
CA PHE A 62 -6.82 -12.09 -1.70
C PHE A 62 -6.23 -13.40 -1.21
N ASP A 63 -4.92 -13.46 -1.03
CA ASP A 63 -4.21 -14.64 -0.53
C ASP A 63 -4.71 -14.99 0.88
N GLY A 64 -4.88 -14.01 1.76
CA GLY A 64 -5.45 -14.24 3.10
C GLY A 64 -6.89 -14.77 3.12
N LEU A 65 -7.68 -14.53 2.06
CA LEU A 65 -9.03 -15.08 1.90
C LEU A 65 -9.06 -16.49 1.29
N MET A 66 -7.98 -16.88 0.59
CA MET A 66 -7.89 -18.15 -0.14
C MET A 66 -7.22 -19.28 0.66
N VAL A 67 -6.70 -18.98 1.86
CA VAL A 67 -6.14 -19.98 2.77
C VAL A 67 -7.31 -20.72 3.46
N ASP A 68 -7.55 -21.96 3.01
CA ASP A 68 -8.40 -22.96 3.66
C ASP A 68 -7.71 -23.59 4.89
#